data_AF-I2CQB2-F1
#
_entry.id   AF-I2CQB2-F1
#
_cell.length_a   1.000
_cell.length_b   1.000
_cell.length_c   1.000
_cell.angle_alpha   90.00
_cell.angle_beta   90.00
_cell.angle_gamma   90.00
#
_symmetry.space_group_name_H-M   'P 1'
#
loop_
_entity.id
_entity.type
_entity.pdbx_description
1 polymer ?
#
loop_
_entity_poly.entity_id
_entity_poly.type
_entity_poly.pdbx_seq_one_letter_code
_entity_poly.pdbx_strand_id
1 'polypeptide(L)'
;MLLRGLPLYRAILRQHRICLAPHLRKLGDEYVKAEFRAHRAAKSDVLASFQEEWNAYLSHLQAQKGQPLVGAYLTDDEVRRLSPEQMQQLNKMKEEAAKSATGKGGDTPSSLG
;
A
#
# COMPACT_ATOMS: atom_id res chain seq x y z
N MET A 1 -29.88 6.64 -11.23
CA MET A 1 -28.51 6.87 -11.73
C MET A 1 -27.53 6.04 -10.92
N LEU A 2 -27.03 4.93 -11.47
CA LEU A 2 -25.98 4.13 -10.83
C LEU A 2 -24.74 5.02 -10.64
N LEU A 3 -24.24 5.16 -9.40
CA LEU A 3 -22.97 5.82 -9.13
C LEU A 3 -21.89 5.13 -9.97
N ARG A 4 -21.38 5.80 -11.02
CA ARG A 4 -20.36 5.28 -11.93
C ARG A 4 -19.13 4.69 -11.20
N GLY A 5 -18.84 5.14 -9.98
CA GLY A 5 -17.71 4.65 -9.16
C GLY A 5 -18.00 3.44 -8.25
N LEU A 6 -19.27 3.03 -8.07
CA LEU A 6 -19.63 1.97 -7.11
C LEU A 6 -19.01 0.59 -7.45
N PRO A 7 -18.94 0.16 -8.73
CA PRO A 7 -18.31 -1.10 -9.10
C PRO A 7 -16.80 -1.11 -8.79
N LEU A 8 -16.10 -0.02 -9.12
CA LEU A 8 -14.66 0.14 -8.90
C LEU A 8 -14.34 0.13 -7.40
N TYR A 9 -15.08 0.91 -6.61
CA TYR A 9 -14.98 0.93 -5.15
C TYR A 9 -15.08 -0.48 -4.55
N ARG A 10 -16.12 -1.24 -4.92
CA ARG A 10 -16.34 -2.61 -4.41
C ARG A 10 -15.29 -3.60 -4.89
N ALA A 11 -14.74 -3.40 -6.08
CA ALA A 11 -13.65 -4.24 -6.61
C ALA A 11 -12.36 -4.03 -5.82
N ILE A 12 -11.99 -2.78 -5.52
CA ILE A 12 -10.81 -2.46 -4.72
C ILE A 12 -10.93 -3.05 -3.31
N LEU A 13 -12.05 -2.84 -2.62
CA LEU A 13 -12.26 -3.41 -1.28
C LEU A 13 -12.27 -4.95 -1.26
N ARG A 14 -12.63 -5.60 -2.37
CA ARG A 14 -12.49 -7.06 -2.51
C ARG A 14 -11.02 -7.45 -2.58
N GLN A 15 -10.24 -6.76 -3.40
CA GLN A 15 -8.81 -7.04 -3.54
C GLN A 15 -8.01 -6.74 -2.27
N HIS A 16 -8.37 -5.71 -1.52
CA HIS A 16 -7.78 -5.46 -0.19
C HIS A 16 -7.90 -6.66 0.75
N ARG A 17 -9.02 -7.39 0.72
CA ARG A 17 -9.18 -8.60 1.55
C ARG A 17 -8.31 -9.76 1.10
N ILE A 18 -7.89 -9.77 -0.15
CA ILE A 18 -7.11 -10.84 -0.77
C ILE A 18 -5.62 -10.55 -0.64
N CYS A 19 -5.20 -9.30 -0.86
CA CYS A 19 -3.79 -8.93 -0.97
C CYS A 19 -3.22 -8.17 0.23
N LEU A 20 -4.02 -7.62 1.16
CA LEU A 20 -3.50 -6.85 2.29
C LEU A 20 -3.55 -7.62 3.61
N ALA A 21 -2.48 -7.52 4.40
CA ALA A 21 -2.48 -7.94 5.80
C ALA A 21 -3.55 -7.17 6.60
N PRO A 22 -4.14 -7.75 7.66
CA PRO A 22 -5.31 -7.18 8.34
C PRO A 22 -5.14 -5.72 8.82
N HIS A 23 -3.95 -5.35 9.30
CA HIS A 23 -3.66 -3.99 9.76
C HIS A 23 -3.55 -2.99 8.60
N LEU A 24 -2.90 -3.37 7.49
CA LEU A 24 -2.83 -2.55 6.27
C LEU A 24 -4.19 -2.41 5.59
N ARG A 25 -5.00 -3.48 5.61
CA ARG A 25 -6.36 -3.47 5.06
C ARG A 25 -7.22 -2.39 5.71
N LYS A 26 -7.20 -2.29 7.04
CA LYS A 26 -8.02 -1.30 7.75
C LYS A 26 -7.68 0.12 7.29
N LEU A 27 -6.40 0.44 7.23
CA LEU A 27 -5.90 1.73 6.77
C LEU A 27 -6.29 1.99 5.31
N GLY A 28 -6.06 1.01 4.43
CA GLY A 28 -6.42 1.11 3.01
C GLY A 28 -7.93 1.30 2.80
N ASP A 29 -8.77 0.54 3.49
CA ASP A 29 -10.23 0.62 3.38
C ASP A 29 -10.76 2.01 3.81
N GLU A 30 -10.21 2.58 4.89
CA GLU A 30 -10.54 3.93 5.37
C GLU A 30 -10.15 4.99 4.34
N TYR A 31 -8.96 4.89 3.76
CA TYR A 31 -8.47 5.80 2.71
C TYR A 31 -9.34 5.75 1.45
N VAL A 32 -9.60 4.55 0.90
CA VAL A 32 -10.46 4.36 -0.28
C VAL A 32 -11.85 4.95 -0.04
N LYS A 33 -12.42 4.75 1.16
CA LYS A 33 -13.72 5.29 1.52
C LYS A 33 -13.72 6.83 1.56
N ALA A 34 -12.65 7.45 2.07
CA ALA A 34 -12.51 8.90 2.10
C ALA A 34 -12.42 9.48 0.68
N GLU A 35 -11.56 8.91 -0.15
CA GLU A 35 -11.32 9.38 -1.52
C GLU A 35 -12.55 9.28 -2.41
N PHE A 36 -13.23 8.13 -2.42
CA PHE A 36 -14.47 7.96 -3.20
C PHE A 36 -15.61 8.86 -2.69
N ARG A 37 -15.63 9.20 -1.39
CA ARG A 37 -16.60 10.15 -0.86
C ARG A 37 -16.29 11.58 -1.30
N ALA A 38 -15.03 11.99 -1.24
CA ALA A 38 -14.58 13.31 -1.68
C ALA A 38 -14.86 13.54 -3.16
N HIS A 39 -14.68 12.50 -3.99
CA HIS A 39 -14.85 12.58 -5.45
C HIS A 39 -16.29 12.36 -5.94
N ARG A 40 -17.27 12.20 -5.04
CA ARG A 40 -18.68 11.98 -5.43
C ARG A 40 -19.29 13.15 -6.20
N ALA A 41 -18.82 14.37 -5.98
CA ALA A 41 -19.31 15.60 -6.60
C ALA A 41 -18.21 16.34 -7.41
N ALA A 42 -17.12 15.65 -7.77
CA ALA A 42 -16.05 16.23 -8.55
C ALA A 42 -16.50 16.56 -9.99
N LYS A 43 -15.83 17.55 -10.61
CA LYS A 43 -16.05 17.93 -12.01
C LYS A 43 -15.69 16.78 -12.96
N SER A 44 -16.28 16.76 -14.17
CA SER A 44 -16.07 15.66 -15.14
C SER A 44 -14.60 15.41 -15.46
N ASP A 45 -13.81 16.46 -15.55
CA ASP A 45 -12.42 16.38 -16.00
C ASP A 45 -11.54 15.69 -14.95
N VAL A 46 -11.79 15.99 -13.67
CA VAL A 46 -11.13 15.32 -12.53
C VAL A 46 -11.62 13.87 -12.40
N LEU A 47 -12.90 13.62 -12.70
CA LEU A 47 -13.48 12.28 -12.57
C LEU A 47 -12.88 11.29 -13.58
N ALA A 48 -12.48 11.75 -14.77
CA ALA A 48 -11.82 10.90 -15.76
C ALA A 48 -10.46 10.42 -15.27
N SER A 49 -9.59 11.34 -14.84
CA SER A 49 -8.27 11.01 -14.27
C SER A 49 -8.41 10.16 -13.00
N PHE A 50 -9.37 10.48 -12.13
CA PHE A 50 -9.69 9.64 -10.97
C PHE A 50 -10.03 8.21 -11.39
N GLN A 51 -10.90 8.02 -12.39
CA GLN A 51 -11.24 6.67 -12.85
C GLN A 51 -10.03 5.93 -13.43
N GLU A 52 -9.18 6.61 -14.19
CA GLU A 52 -7.97 6.02 -14.76
C GLU A 52 -7.00 5.52 -13.67
N GLU A 53 -6.64 6.39 -12.73
CA GLU A 53 -5.70 6.07 -11.65
C GLU A 53 -6.22 4.94 -10.75
N TRP A 54 -7.50 4.99 -10.38
CA TRP A 54 -8.08 3.97 -9.50
C TRP A 54 -8.28 2.62 -10.21
N ASN A 55 -8.46 2.61 -11.54
CA ASN A 55 -8.42 1.37 -12.32
C ASN A 55 -7.00 0.80 -12.45
N ALA A 56 -5.99 1.67 -12.60
CA ALA A 56 -4.59 1.25 -12.60
C ALA A 56 -4.20 0.64 -11.24
N TYR A 57 -4.61 1.26 -10.14
CA TYR A 57 -4.43 0.72 -8.79
C TYR A 57 -5.10 -0.64 -8.62
N LEU A 58 -6.36 -0.79 -9.06
CA LEU A 58 -7.05 -2.08 -9.01
C LEU A 58 -6.32 -3.16 -9.82
N SER A 59 -5.84 -2.82 -11.03
CA SER A 59 -5.05 -3.73 -11.87
C SER A 59 -3.77 -4.17 -11.16
N HIS A 60 -3.10 -3.25 -10.48
CA HIS A 60 -1.91 -3.55 -9.68
C HIS A 60 -2.24 -4.50 -8.52
N LEU A 61 -3.33 -4.27 -7.78
CA LEU A 61 -3.77 -5.18 -6.71
C LEU A 61 -4.08 -6.58 -7.25
N GLN A 62 -4.72 -6.68 -8.41
CA GLN A 62 -5.06 -7.95 -9.06
C GLN A 62 -3.82 -8.71 -9.54
N ALA A 63 -2.81 -8.01 -10.04
CA ALA A 63 -1.55 -8.60 -10.49
C ALA A 63 -0.80 -9.33 -9.37
N GLN A 64 -1.04 -8.96 -8.10
CA GLN A 64 -0.39 -9.57 -6.94
C GLN A 64 -0.94 -10.96 -6.57
N LYS A 65 -1.98 -11.48 -7.25
CA LYS A 65 -2.50 -12.85 -7.10
C LYS A 65 -2.73 -13.30 -5.63
N GLY A 66 -3.08 -12.38 -4.73
CA GLY A 66 -3.29 -12.68 -3.30
C GLY A 66 -2.04 -12.94 -2.48
N GLN A 67 -0.86 -12.60 -3.01
CA GLN A 67 0.31 -12.42 -2.17
C GLN A 67 0.13 -11.15 -1.31
N PRO A 68 0.56 -11.15 -0.04
CA PRO A 68 0.60 -9.95 0.77
C PRO A 68 1.35 -8.84 0.02
N LEU A 69 0.72 -7.68 -0.14
CA LEU A 69 1.32 -6.49 -0.76
C LEU A 69 2.49 -6.02 0.12
N VAL A 70 3.69 -6.53 -0.17
CA VAL A 70 4.96 -6.10 0.45
C VAL A 70 5.74 -5.33 -0.61
N GLY A 71 5.23 -4.14 -0.94
CA GLY A 71 5.82 -3.26 -1.95
C GLY A 71 6.00 -3.95 -3.31
N ALA A 72 6.79 -3.32 -4.18
CA ALA A 72 7.36 -3.95 -5.37
C ALA A 72 8.88 -3.95 -5.21
N TYR A 73 9.55 -4.97 -5.74
CA TYR A 73 10.99 -4.91 -5.90
C TYR A 73 11.31 -3.83 -6.93
N LEU A 74 12.32 -3.01 -6.64
CA LEU A 74 12.85 -2.06 -7.62
C LEU A 74 13.42 -2.86 -8.80
N THR A 75 13.07 -2.44 -10.00
CA THR A 75 13.68 -2.94 -11.24
C THR A 75 15.12 -2.44 -11.36
N ASP A 76 15.94 -3.14 -12.15
CA ASP A 76 17.34 -2.74 -12.39
C ASP A 76 17.45 -1.30 -12.93
N ASP A 77 16.49 -0.88 -13.76
CA ASP A 77 16.46 0.47 -14.32
C ASP A 77 16.07 1.53 -13.29
N GLU A 78 15.16 1.22 -12.36
CA GLU A 78 14.84 2.12 -11.24
C GLU A 78 16.03 2.26 -10.30
N VAL A 79 16.76 1.17 -10.03
CA VAL A 79 17.98 1.19 -9.21
C VAL A 79 19.07 2.05 -9.88
N ARG A 80 19.25 1.94 -11.20
CA ARG A 80 20.23 2.74 -11.96
C ARG A 80 19.92 4.24 -11.98
N ARG A 81 18.64 4.61 -11.85
CA ARG A 81 18.20 6.02 -11.80
C ARG A 81 18.42 6.67 -10.44
N LEU A 82 18.70 5.89 -9.40
CA LEU A 82 19.00 6.44 -8.08
C LEU A 82 20.35 7.18 -8.11
N SER A 83 20.35 8.41 -7.62
CA SER A 83 21.60 9.12 -7.32
C SER A 83 22.42 8.39 -6.25
N PRO A 84 23.74 8.61 -6.18
CA PRO A 84 24.59 8.06 -5.12
C PRO A 84 24.04 8.33 -3.72
N GLU A 85 23.52 9.54 -3.47
CA GLU A 85 22.95 9.96 -2.19
C GLU A 85 21.65 9.21 -1.87
N GLN A 86 20.76 9.05 -2.86
CA GLN A 86 19.53 8.26 -2.69
C GLN A 86 19.82 6.79 -2.42
N MET A 87 20.86 6.24 -3.05
CA MET A 87 21.29 4.87 -2.83
C MET A 87 21.88 4.68 -1.42
N GLN A 88 22.68 5.63 -0.93
CA GLN A 88 23.16 5.63 0.45
C GLN A 88 22.00 5.69 1.45
N GLN A 89 21.03 6.58 1.24
CA GLN A 89 19.86 6.69 2.11
C GLN A 89 19.04 5.40 2.11
N LEU A 90 18.82 4.78 0.95
CA LEU A 90 18.12 3.51 0.84
C LEU A 90 18.82 2.40 1.63
N ASN A 91 20.15 2.31 1.57
CA ASN A 91 20.92 1.34 2.33
C ASN A 91 20.84 1.58 3.84
N LYS A 92 20.92 2.84 4.28
CA LYS A 92 20.73 3.20 5.69
C LYS A 92 19.35 2.79 6.21
N MET A 93 18.30 3.04 5.44
CA MET A 93 16.93 2.63 5.79
C MET A 93 16.80 1.10 5.93
N LYS A 94 17.46 0.33 5.04
CA LYS A 94 17.48 -1.14 5.13
C LYS A 94 18.13 -1.63 6.43
N GLU A 95 19.26 -1.04 6.80
CA GLU A 95 19.97 -1.39 8.04
C GLU A 95 19.14 -1.07 9.29
N GLU A 96 18.51 0.10 9.34
CA GLU A 96 17.66 0.53 10.45
C GLU A 96 16.43 -0.37 10.60
N ALA A 97 15.77 -0.71 9.49
CA ALA A 97 14.65 -1.65 9.48
C ALA A 97 15.06 -3.04 10.01
N ALA A 98 16.23 -3.54 9.59
CA ALA A 98 16.74 -4.84 10.05
C ALA A 98 17.03 -4.85 11.56
N LYS A 99 17.62 -3.78 12.11
CA LYS A 99 17.86 -3.61 13.55
C LYS A 99 16.56 -3.60 14.35
N SER A 100 15.51 -2.94 13.84
CA SER A 100 14.21 -2.88 14.50
C SER A 100 13.50 -4.26 14.56
N ALA A 101 13.76 -5.13 13.58
CA ALA A 101 13.18 -6.47 13.52
C ALA A 101 13.85 -7.47 14.49
N THR A 102 15.09 -7.23 14.93
CA THR A 102 15.84 -8.11 15.83
C THR A 102 15.67 -7.79 17.33
N GLY A 103 14.91 -6.72 17.67
CA GLY A 103 14.78 -6.18 19.03
C GLY A 103 13.60 -6.67 19.88
N LYS A 104 13.09 -7.90 19.70
CA LYS A 104 12.07 -8.49 20.60
C LYS A 104 12.44 -9.92 21.00
N GLY A 105 13.14 -10.04 22.11
CA GLY A 105 13.39 -11.31 22.80
C GLY A 105 14.18 -11.07 24.08
N GLY A 106 13.49 -10.91 25.21
CA GLY A 106 14.14 -10.96 26.52
C GLY A 106 13.59 -9.98 27.54
N ASP A 107 12.37 -10.20 28.01
CA ASP A 107 12.01 -9.87 29.39
C ASP A 107 11.30 -11.09 30.00
N THR A 108 12.08 -12.12 30.30
CA THR A 108 11.75 -13.05 31.39
C THR A 108 12.26 -12.42 32.68
N PRO A 109 11.41 -12.02 33.65
CA PRO A 109 11.87 -11.92 35.01
C PRO A 109 11.86 -13.35 35.58
N SER A 110 12.99 -14.04 35.49
CA SER A 110 13.22 -15.22 36.32
C SER A 110 13.75 -14.77 37.68
N SER A 111 12.91 -15.00 38.68
CA SER A 111 13.21 -15.28 40.09
C SER A 111 13.98 -14.25 40.92
N LEU A 112 13.36 -13.79 42.01
CA LEU A 112 13.96 -13.67 43.34
C LEU A 112 12.83 -13.59 44.39
N GLY A 113 12.72 -14.60 45.27
CA GLY A 113 11.89 -14.58 46.47
C GLY A 113 10.93 -15.75 46.61
#